data_AF-A0A3D8J9I0-F1
#
_entry.id   AF-A0A3D8J9I0-F1
#
_cell.length_a   1.000
_cell.length_b   1.000
_cell.length_c   1.000
_cell.angle_alpha   90.00
_cell.angle_beta   90.00
_cell.angle_gamma   90.00
#
_symmetry.space_group_name_H-M   'P 1'
#
loop_
_entity.id
_entity.type
_entity.pdbx_description
1 polymer ?
#
loop_
_entity_poly.entity_id
_entity_poly.type
_entity_poly.pdbx_seq_one_letter_code
_entity_poly.pdbx_strand_id
1 'polypeptide(L)' 'MNWHDKLKVAILNNNTQEVYQLIVDIPKENLKTIEDLLSAQTLISQGIEMLERDKQELQKQMLQIKLAQKFLE' A
#
# COMPACT_ATOMS: atom_id res chain seq x y z
N MET A 1 -18.48 -3.30 6.36
CA MET A 1 -17.77 -2.81 5.16
C MET A 1 -17.27 -3.99 4.36
N ASN A 2 -17.46 -3.95 3.03
CA ASN A 2 -16.92 -4.96 2.11
C ASN A 2 -15.40 -4.74 1.92
N TRP A 3 -14.73 -5.61 1.16
CA TRP A 3 -13.28 -5.50 0.95
C TRP A 3 -12.87 -4.21 0.24
N HIS A 4 -13.60 -3.77 -0.79
CA HIS A 4 -13.31 -2.51 -1.50
C HIS A 4 -13.39 -1.30 -0.56
N ASP A 5 -14.39 -1.26 0.31
CA ASP A 5 -14.57 -0.20 1.29
C ASP A 5 -13.40 -0.16 2.29
N LYS A 6 -12.96 -1.33 2.77
CA LYS A 6 -11.80 -1.43 3.67
C LYS A 6 -10.53 -0.93 2.98
N LEU A 7 -10.28 -1.35 1.73
CA LEU A 7 -9.10 -0.92 0.99
C LEU A 7 -9.13 0.59 0.71
N LYS A 8 -10.29 1.16 0.36
CA LYS A 8 -10.47 2.61 0.23
C LYS A 8 -10.14 3.34 1.52
N VAL A 9 -10.67 2.89 2.66
CA VAL A 9 -10.40 3.51 3.97
C VAL A 9 -8.92 3.41 4.32
N ALA A 10 -8.30 2.25 4.12
CA ALA A 10 -6.88 2.04 4.38
C ALA A 10 -6.00 2.99 3.55
N ILE A 11 -6.32 3.18 2.26
CA ILE A 11 -5.65 4.15 1.38
C ILE A 11 -5.86 5.58 1.89
N LEU A 12 -7.10 5.98 2.20
CA LEU A 12 -7.40 7.34 2.68
C LEU A 12 -6.71 7.68 3.99
N ASN A 13 -6.53 6.69 4.86
CA ASN A 13 -5.84 6.85 6.13
C ASN A 13 -4.31 6.74 6.02
N ASN A 14 -3.75 6.56 4.80
CA ASN A 14 -2.34 6.26 4.56
C ASN A 14 -1.84 5.08 5.42
N ASN A 15 -2.72 4.10 5.69
CA ASN A 15 -2.35 2.91 6.45
C ASN A 15 -1.72 1.87 5.52
N THR A 16 -0.44 2.08 5.19
CA THR A 16 0.31 1.26 4.23
C THR A 16 0.36 -0.22 4.60
N GLN A 17 0.41 -0.53 5.90
CA GLN A 17 0.39 -1.91 6.37
C GLN A 17 -0.95 -2.59 6.07
N GLU A 18 -2.06 -1.92 6.34
CA GLU A 18 -3.39 -2.46 6.07
C GLU A 18 -3.66 -2.56 4.55
N VAL A 19 -3.21 -1.57 3.77
CA VAL A 19 -3.26 -1.62 2.30
C VAL A 19 -2.51 -2.84 1.77
N TYR A 20 -1.29 -3.09 2.24
CA TYR A 20 -0.51 -4.26 1.84
C TYR A 20 -1.25 -5.57 2.15
N GLN A 21 -1.76 -5.73 3.38
CA GLN A 21 -2.48 -6.93 3.78
C GLN A 21 -3.72 -7.16 2.90
N LEU A 22 -4.51 -6.12 2.64
CA LEU A 22 -5.70 -6.21 1.80
C LEU A 22 -5.41 -6.51 0.33
N ILE A 23 -4.24 -6.13 -0.18
CA ILE A 23 -3.80 -6.43 -1.56
C ILE A 23 -3.21 -7.83 -1.69
N VAL A 24 -2.55 -8.35 -0.65
CA VAL A 24 -2.02 -9.73 -0.67
C VAL A 24 -3.16 -10.74 -0.49
N ASP A 25 -4.10 -10.45 0.41
CA ASP A 25 -5.22 -11.33 0.74
C ASP A 25 -6.52 -10.88 0.07
N ILE A 26 -6.53 -10.87 -1.27
CA ILE A 26 -7.72 -10.51 -2.05
C ILE A 26 -8.79 -11.61 -1.92
N PRO A 27 -10.01 -11.30 -1.44
CA PRO A 27 -11.11 -12.25 -1.37
C PRO A 27 -11.75 -12.40 -2.76
N LYS A 28 -11.23 -13.34 -3.56
CA LYS A 28 -11.66 -13.56 -4.96
C LYS A 28 -13.15 -13.89 -5.08
N GLU A 29 -13.73 -14.51 -4.06
CA GLU A 29 -15.15 -14.81 -3.95
C GLU A 29 -16.05 -13.56 -3.94
N ASN A 30 -15.50 -12.39 -3.60
CA ASN A 30 -16.20 -11.11 -3.60
C ASN A 30 -16.10 -10.36 -4.95
N LEU A 31 -15.30 -10.85 -5.91
CA LEU A 31 -15.07 -10.22 -7.20
C LEU A 31 -15.89 -10.93 -8.28
N LYS A 32 -17.21 -10.70 -8.30
CA LYS A 32 -18.14 -11.47 -9.15
C LYS A 32 -18.50 -10.76 -10.44
N THR A 33 -18.49 -9.43 -10.43
CA THR A 33 -18.88 -8.61 -11.57
C THR A 33 -17.66 -7.93 -12.20
N ILE A 34 -17.81 -7.50 -13.46
CA ILE A 34 -16.79 -6.68 -14.14
C ILE A 34 -16.55 -5.38 -13.36
N GLU A 35 -17.61 -4.79 -12.79
CA GLU A 35 -17.52 -3.58 -11.97
C GLU A 35 -16.67 -3.80 -10.72
N ASP A 36 -16.86 -4.93 -10.02
CA ASP A 36 -16.04 -5.30 -8.86
C ASP A 36 -14.57 -5.43 -9.24
N LEU A 37 -14.29 -6.07 -10.37
CA LEU A 37 -12.93 -6.29 -10.89
C LEU A 37 -12.25 -4.97 -11.28
N LEU A 38 -12.95 -4.09 -11.99
CA LEU A 38 -12.43 -2.77 -12.38
C LEU A 38 -12.17 -1.89 -11.15
N SER A 39 -13.08 -1.94 -10.16
CA SER A 39 -12.88 -1.22 -8.91
C SER A 39 -11.71 -1.79 -8.12
N ALA A 40 -11.58 -3.11 -8.03
CA ALA A 40 -10.45 -3.76 -7.37
C ALA A 40 -9.12 -3.38 -8.04
N GLN A 41 -9.05 -3.44 -9.36
CA GLN A 41 -7.86 -3.06 -10.12
C GLN A 41 -7.43 -1.61 -9.83
N THR A 42 -8.39 -0.69 -9.82
CA THR A 42 -8.13 0.73 -9.55
C THR A 42 -7.58 0.93 -8.14
N LEU A 43 -8.21 0.31 -7.13
CA LEU A 43 -7.78 0.43 -5.74
C LEU A 43 -6.42 -0.23 -5.50
N ILE A 44 -6.17 -1.39 -6.10
CA ILE A 44 -4.87 -2.07 -6.01
C ILE A 44 -3.78 -1.19 -6.64
N SER A 45 -4.03 -0.59 -7.80
CA SER A 45 -3.07 0.33 -8.43
C SER A 45 -2.73 1.51 -7.51
N GLN A 46 -3.73 2.16 -6.92
CA GLN A 46 -3.52 3.26 -5.97
C GLN A 46 -2.75 2.82 -4.73
N GLY A 47 -3.06 1.63 -4.20
CA GLY A 47 -2.34 1.06 -3.05
C GLY A 47 -0.89 0.72 -3.38
N ILE A 48 -0.59 0.20 -4.58
CA ILE A 48 0.78 -0.04 -5.06
C ILE A 48 1.55 1.27 -5.14
N GLU A 49 0.98 2.31 -5.75
CA GLU A 49 1.62 3.65 -5.82
C GLU A 49 1.89 4.23 -4.43
N MET A 50 1.03 3.96 -3.45
CA MET A 50 1.24 4.35 -2.06
C MET A 50 2.42 3.58 -1.43
N LEU A 51 2.46 2.26 -1.60
CA LEU A 51 3.54 1.39 -1.13
C LEU A 51 4.91 1.77 -1.73
N GLU A 52 4.94 2.14 -3.02
CA GLU A 52 6.15 2.59 -3.70
C GLU A 52 6.67 3.92 -3.14
N ARG A 53 5.78 4.87 -2.84
CA ARG A 53 6.13 6.14 -2.19
C ARG A 53 6.74 5.90 -0.82
N ASP A 54 6.14 5.06 0.00
CA ASP A 54 6.65 4.71 1.33
C ASP A 54 8.02 4.03 1.26
N LYS A 55 8.20 3.12 0.30
CA LYS A 55 9.50 2.48 0.04
C LYS A 55 10.58 3.51 -0.29
N GLN A 56 10.29 4.48 -1.16
CA GLN A 56 11.24 5.52 -1.52
C GLN A 56 11.63 6.39 -0.32
N GLU A 57 10.66 6.71 0.55
CA GLU A 57 10.92 7.50 1.75
C GLU A 57 11.78 6.73 2.75
N LEU A 58 11.48 5.45 2.98
CA LEU A 58 12.33 4.57 3.81
C LEU A 58 13.76 4.46 3.27
N GLN A 59 13.94 4.40 1.95
CA GLN A 59 15.28 4.37 1.35
C GLN A 59 16.08 5.65 1.64
N LYS A 60 15.44 6.83 1.58
CA LYS A 60 16.09 8.11 1.91
C LYS A 60 16.49 8.15 3.38
N GLN A 61 15.59 7.76 4.27
CA GLN A 61 15.85 7.72 5.71
C GLN A 61 17.02 6.77 6.03
N MET A 62 17.04 5.59 5.42
CA MET A 62 18.14 4.64 5.58
C MET A 62 19.48 5.19 5.07
N LEU A 63 19.47 5.94 3.96
CA LEU A 63 20.69 6.62 3.47
C LEU A 63 21.20 7.66 4.48
N GLN A 64 20.31 8.48 5.04
CA GLN A 64 20.66 9.48 6.06
C GLN A 64 21.27 8.81 7.29
N ILE A 65 20.68 7.71 7.77
CA ILE A 65 21.21 6.93 8.91
C ILE A 65 22.61 6.41 8.60
N LYS A 66 22.83 5.83 7.40
CA LYS A 66 24.16 5.34 7.00
C LYS A 66 25.22 6.43 6.95
N LEU A 67 24.86 7.63 6.49
CA LEU A 67 25.78 8.77 6.47
C LEU A 67 26.10 9.26 7.89
N ALA A 68 25.11 9.32 8.77
CA ALA A 68 25.31 9.69 10.17
C ALA A 68 26.21 8.68 10.90
N GLN A 69 26.03 7.38 10.65
CA GLN A 69 26.90 6.32 11.20
C GLN A 69 28.35 6.50 10.76
N LYS A 70 28.59 6.74 9.46
CA LYS A 70 29.94 7.00 8.93
C LYS A 70 30.61 8.26 9.49
N PHE A 71 29.83 9.23 9.97
CA PHE A 71 30.38 10.45 10.57
C PHE A 71 30.83 10.22 12.03
N LEU A 72 30.21 9.26 12.72
CA LEU A 72 30.54 8.93 14.11
C LEU A 72 31.73 7.95 14.23
N GLU A 73 32.11 7.30 13.13
CA GLU A 73 33.32 6.49 12.97
C GLU A 73 34.54 7.37 12.63
#